data_AF-A0AAP3GBX0-F1
#
_entry.id   AF-A0AAP3GBX0-F1
#
_cell.length_a   1.000
_cell.length_b   1.000
_cell.length_c   1.000
_cell.angle_alpha   90.00
_cell.angle_beta   90.00
_cell.angle_gamma   90.00
#
_symmetry.space_group_name_H-M   'P 1'
#
loop_
_entity.id
_entity.type
_entity.pdbx_description
1 polymer ?
#
loop_
_entity_poly.entity_id
_entity_poly.type
_entity_poly.pdbx_seq_one_letter_code
_entity_poly.pdbx_strand_id
1 'polypeptide(L)' 'MEMTTDIATLAAIVAALTGVAKGFGVPNKLAPVVAMAFSALFVFLPNGELKINLLTAVVVGLTASGAYSYAKTDNGGNKQ' A
#
# COMPACT_ATOMS: atom_id res chain seq x y z
N MET A 1 8.44 -19.73 4.60
CA MET A 1 7.16 -19.53 3.87
C MET A 1 7.50 -18.91 2.54
N GLU A 2 7.46 -19.67 1.46
CA GLU A 2 7.53 -19.09 0.11
C GLU A 2 6.28 -18.23 -0.09
N MET A 3 6.46 -16.90 -0.17
CA MET A 3 5.38 -16.03 -0.62
C MET A 3 5.27 -16.15 -2.13
N THR A 4 4.56 -17.17 -2.61
CA THR A 4 3.94 -17.12 -3.94
C THR A 4 2.93 -15.99 -3.90
N THR A 5 3.37 -14.78 -4.26
CA THR A 5 2.55 -13.58 -4.13
C THR A 5 1.49 -13.63 -5.21
N ASP A 6 0.29 -14.04 -4.83
CA ASP A 6 -0.87 -14.09 -5.72
C ASP A 6 -1.12 -12.71 -6.34
N ILE A 7 -1.55 -12.69 -7.60
CA ILE A 7 -1.77 -11.47 -8.36
C ILE A 7 -2.81 -10.56 -7.66
N ALA A 8 -3.82 -11.13 -7.00
CA ALA A 8 -4.80 -10.36 -6.24
C ALA A 8 -4.17 -9.70 -5.01
N THR A 9 -3.23 -10.38 -4.34
CA THR A 9 -2.48 -9.80 -3.23
C THR A 9 -1.62 -8.62 -3.69
N LEU A 10 -0.93 -8.77 -4.82
CA LEU A 10 -0.13 -7.70 -5.41
C LEU A 10 -1.01 -6.51 -5.82
N ALA A 11 -2.17 -6.78 -6.42
CA ALA A 11 -3.15 -5.78 -6.81
C ALA A 11 -3.69 -5.01 -5.59
N ALA A 12 -3.98 -5.71 -4.48
CA ALA A 12 -4.42 -5.08 -3.24
C ALA A 12 -3.35 -4.15 -2.64
N ILE A 13 -2.08 -4.56 -2.66
CA ILE A 13 -0.96 -3.74 -2.19
C ILE A 13 -0.82 -2.47 -3.05
N VAL A 14 -0.84 -2.62 -4.38
CA VAL A 14 -0.78 -1.48 -5.31
C VAL A 14 -1.97 -0.53 -5.13
N ALA A 15 -3.17 -1.06 -4.95
CA ALA A 15 -4.36 -0.26 -4.68
C ALA A 15 -4.25 0.52 -3.36
N ALA A 16 -3.74 -0.12 -2.29
CA ALA A 16 -3.52 0.51 -1.00
C ALA A 16 -2.48 1.65 -1.10
N LEU A 17 -1.34 1.42 -1.75
CA LEU A 17 -0.32 2.46 -1.99
C LEU A 17 -0.86 3.62 -2.82
N THR A 18 -1.67 3.32 -3.83
CA THR A 18 -2.34 4.36 -4.63
C THR A 18 -3.31 5.17 -3.76
N GLY A 19 -4.02 4.51 -2.83
CA GLY A 19 -4.86 5.17 -1.84
C GLY A 19 -4.07 6.13 -0.94
N VAL A 20 -2.90 5.69 -0.45
CA VAL A 20 -1.97 6.56 0.30
C VAL A 20 -1.56 7.76 -0.54
N ALA A 21 -1.13 7.56 -1.79
CA ALA A 21 -0.73 8.65 -2.67
C ALA A 21 -1.86 9.68 -2.89
N LYS A 22 -3.12 9.24 -3.04
CA LYS A 22 -4.27 10.15 -3.08
C LYS A 22 -4.42 10.95 -1.78
N GLY A 23 -4.21 10.32 -0.62
CA GLY A 23 -4.24 10.98 0.69
C GLY A 23 -3.19 12.09 0.84
N PHE A 24 -2.07 11.99 0.13
CA PHE A 24 -1.03 13.03 0.06
C PHE A 24 -1.34 14.18 -0.94
N GLY A 25 -2.51 14.16 -1.59
CA GLY A 25 -2.94 15.23 -2.51
C GLY A 25 -2.75 14.94 -4.00
N VAL A 26 -2.46 13.68 -4.37
CA VAL A 26 -2.40 13.31 -5.79
C VAL A 26 -3.80 13.44 -6.42
N PRO A 27 -3.94 14.15 -7.56
CA PRO A 27 -5.21 14.27 -8.27
C PRO A 27 -5.77 12.91 -8.67
N ASN A 28 -7.08 12.71 -8.50
CA ASN A 28 -7.76 11.46 -8.87
C ASN A 28 -7.54 11.04 -10.34
N LYS A 29 -7.33 12.00 -11.23
CA LYS A 29 -7.02 11.75 -12.66
C LYS A 29 -5.69 11.02 -12.86
N LEU A 30 -4.74 11.19 -11.94
CA LEU A 30 -3.41 10.55 -11.99
C LEU A 30 -3.35 9.23 -11.22
N ALA A 31 -4.40 8.86 -10.48
CA ALA A 31 -4.44 7.62 -9.71
C ALA A 31 -4.16 6.35 -10.55
N PRO A 32 -4.69 6.19 -11.78
CA PRO A 32 -4.37 5.03 -12.61
C PRO A 32 -2.90 4.99 -13.02
N VAL A 33 -2.31 6.16 -13.29
CA VAL A 33 -0.90 6.30 -13.68
C VAL A 33 0.01 5.95 -12.50
N VAL A 34 -0.35 6.40 -11.29
CA VAL A 34 0.38 6.05 -10.06
C VAL A 34 0.28 4.56 -9.75
N ALA A 35 -0.91 3.96 -9.94
CA ALA A 35 -1.07 2.52 -9.79
C ALA A 35 -0.20 1.73 -10.78
N MET A 36 -0.13 2.17 -12.04
CA MET A 36 0.77 1.57 -13.04
C MET A 36 2.24 1.74 -12.67
N ALA A 37 2.64 2.88 -12.10
CA ALA A 37 4.01 3.08 -11.64
C ALA A 37 4.37 2.14 -10.50
N PHE A 38 3.50 2.00 -9.49
CA PHE A 38 3.72 1.08 -8.38
C PHE A 38 3.72 -0.39 -8.85
N SER A 39 2.81 -0.79 -9.72
CA SER A 39 2.79 -2.17 -10.23
C SER A 39 4.05 -2.50 -11.04
N ALA A 40 4.51 -1.57 -11.88
CA ALA A 40 5.76 -1.74 -12.60
C ALA A 40 6.95 -1.95 -11.65
N LEU A 41 7.05 -1.15 -10.58
CA LEU A 41 8.09 -1.33 -9.57
C LEU A 41 8.08 -2.75 -8.97
N PHE A 42 6.92 -3.26 -8.53
CA PHE A 42 6.84 -4.59 -7.91
C PHE A 42 7.05 -5.75 -8.90
N VAL A 43 6.68 -5.57 -10.17
CA VAL A 43 6.85 -6.60 -11.21
C VAL A 43 8.30 -6.67 -11.67
N PHE A 44 8.99 -5.53 -11.84
CA PHE A 44 10.38 -5.48 -12.28
C PHE A 44 11.39 -5.77 -11.17
N LEU A 45 10.96 -5.82 -9.90
CA LEU A 45 11.86 -6.19 -8.80
C LEU A 45 12.36 -7.65 -8.96
N PRO A 46 13.68 -7.89 -8.86
CA PRO A 46 14.25 -9.23 -9.02
C PRO A 46 13.65 -10.19 -7.99
N ASN A 47 13.22 -11.36 -8.45
CA ASN A 47 12.61 -12.38 -7.60
C ASN A 47 13.67 -12.97 -6.67
N GLY A 48 13.51 -12.75 -5.36
CA GLY A 48 14.42 -13.20 -4.31
C GLY A 48 14.02 -12.67 -2.94
N GLU A 49 14.88 -12.84 -1.94
CA GLU A 49 14.65 -12.38 -0.55
C GLU A 49 14.33 -10.89 -0.46
N LEU A 50 14.92 -10.07 -1.32
CA LEU A 50 14.72 -8.62 -1.31
C LEU A 50 13.27 -8.22 -1.66
N LYS A 51 12.64 -8.92 -2.61
CA LYS A 51 11.24 -8.69 -2.98
C LYS A 51 10.29 -9.07 -1.85
N ILE A 52 10.56 -10.21 -1.20
CA ILE A 52 9.76 -10.71 -0.07
C ILE A 52 9.88 -9.75 1.12
N ASN A 53 11.09 -9.32 1.47
CA ASN A 53 11.34 -8.40 2.56
C ASN A 53 10.70 -7.03 2.30
N LEU A 54 10.77 -6.53 1.06
CA LEU A 54 10.12 -5.27 0.67
C LEU A 54 8.60 -5.37 0.76
N LEU A 55 7.99 -6.42 0.20
CA LEU A 55 6.54 -6.63 0.27
C LEU A 55 6.07 -6.76 1.72
N THR A 56 6.83 -7.49 2.54
CA THR A 56 6.55 -7.62 3.99
C THR A 56 6.61 -6.26 4.68
N ALA A 57 7.64 -5.45 4.43
CA ALA A 57 7.77 -4.12 5.00
C ALA A 57 6.61 -3.20 4.58
N VAL A 58 6.19 -3.25 3.31
CA VAL A 58 5.05 -2.49 2.79
C VAL A 58 3.76 -2.90 3.48
N VAL A 59 3.46 -4.20 3.57
CA VAL A 59 2.25 -4.71 4.23
C VAL A 59 2.24 -4.30 5.71
N VAL A 60 3.33 -4.52 6.44
CA VAL A 60 3.45 -4.14 7.86
C VAL A 60 3.29 -2.62 8.03
N GLY A 61 3.94 -1.81 7.19
CA GLY A 61 3.84 -0.36 7.24
C GLY A 61 2.43 0.17 6.94
N LEU A 62 1.75 -0.41 5.94
CA LEU A 62 0.35 -0.08 5.61
C LEU A 62 -0.59 -0.50 6.74
N THR A 63 -0.41 -1.69 7.32
CA THR A 63 -1.20 -2.17 8.46
C THR A 63 -1.00 -1.29 9.70
N ALA A 64 0.25 -0.93 10.02
CA ALA A 64 0.56 -0.04 11.13
C ALA A 64 -0.03 1.37 10.92
N SER A 65 0.05 1.89 9.69
CA SER A 65 -0.54 3.18 9.33
C SER A 65 -2.06 3.17 9.45
N GLY A 66 -2.70 2.09 8.99
CA GLY A 66 -4.14 1.86 9.17
C GLY A 66 -4.51 1.80 10.65
N ALA A 67 -3.83 0.95 11.43
CA ALA A 67 -4.06 0.82 12.87
C ALA A 67 -3.90 2.15 13.62
N TYR A 68 -2.87 2.94 13.28
CA TYR A 68 -2.67 4.27 13.86
C TYR A 68 -3.81 5.24 13.48
N SER A 69 -4.27 5.22 12.22
CA SER A 69 -5.41 6.03 11.79
C SER A 69 -6.69 5.67 12.55
N TYR A 70 -6.95 4.38 12.77
CA TYR A 70 -8.10 3.91 13.55
C TYR A 70 -7.98 4.31 15.04
N ALA A 71 -6.79 4.13 15.64
CA ALA A 71 -6.56 4.50 17.04
C ALA A 71 -6.67 6.03 17.29
N LYS A 72 -6.33 6.85 16.29
CA LYS A 72 -6.48 8.31 16.38
C LYS A 72 -7.93 8.77 16.25
N THR A 73 -8.76 8.06 15.48
CA THR A 73 -10.20 8.34 15.37
C THR A 73 -10.94 8.12 16.69
N ASP A 74 -10.48 7.20 17.54
CA ASP A 74 -11.13 6.87 18.82
C ASP A 74 -11.00 7.98 19.89
N ASN A 75 -9.93 8.79 19.85
CA ASN A 75 -9.73 9.92 20.78
C ASN A 75 -10.27 11.28 20.27
N GLY A 76 -10.83 11.32 19.07
CA GLY A 76 -11.28 12.55 18.39
C GLY A 76 -12.80 12.66 18.20
N GLY A 77 -13.57 11.77 18.82
CA GLY A 77 -15.04 11.75 18.78
C GLY A 77 -15.71 12.87 19.58
N ASN A 78 -15.37 14.13 19.29
CA ASN A 78 -16.25 15.24 19.58
C ASN A 78 -16.02 16.38 18.59
N LYS A 79 -16.81 16.38 17.50
CA LYS A 79 -17.42 17.57 16.89
C LYS A 79 -18.28 17.18 15.68
N GLN A 80 -19.60 17.23 15.95
CA GLN A 80 -20.73 17.57 15.08
C GLN A 80 -21.13 16.61 13.96
#